data_AF-A0A317Z7T5-F1
#
_entry.id   AF-A0A317Z7T5-F1
#
_cell.length_a   1.000
_cell.length_b   1.000
_cell.length_c   1.000
_cell.angle_alpha   90.00
_cell.angle_beta   90.00
_cell.angle_gamma   90.00
#
_symmetry.space_group_name_H-M   'P 1'
#
loop_
_entity.id
_entity.type
_entity.pdbx_description
1 polymer ?
#
loop_
_entity_poly.entity_id
_entity_poly.type
_entity_poly.pdbx_seq_one_letter_code
_entity_poly.pdbx_strand_id
1 'polypeptide(L)' 'VISQSISSIKKFHENYIQYRTTCEVLKHEKYLYLYNVEPYDNEKEPIKLLVSRVESIISNENINWQTMRQDIKEEERC' A
#
# COMPACT_ATOMS: atom_id res chain seq x y z
N VAL A 1 -3.24 -1.32 31.66
CA VAL A 1 -3.07 -2.64 30.98
C VAL A 1 -4.14 -2.84 29.90
N ILE A 2 -5.43 -2.80 30.26
CA ILE A 2 -6.54 -3.02 29.30
C ILE A 2 -6.60 -1.94 28.19
N SER A 3 -6.31 -0.67 28.51
CA SER A 3 -6.28 0.42 27.52
C SER A 3 -5.19 0.25 26.47
N GLN A 4 -3.99 -0.18 26.89
CA GLN A 4 -2.85 -0.42 25.99
C GLN A 4 -3.14 -1.57 25.02
N SER A 5 -3.77 -2.65 25.50
CA SER A 5 -4.19 -3.77 24.64
C SER A 5 -5.19 -3.35 23.55
N ILE A 6 -6.11 -2.42 23.86
CA ILE A 6 -7.09 -1.90 22.90
C ILE A 6 -6.40 -1.02 21.84
N SER A 7 -5.44 -0.18 22.24
CA SER A 7 -4.67 0.65 21.30
C SER A 7 -3.84 -0.19 20.33
N SER A 8 -3.16 -1.25 20.79
CA SER A 8 -2.40 -2.13 19.91
C SER A 8 -3.27 -2.82 18.86
N ILE A 9 -4.47 -3.28 19.23
CA ILE A 9 -5.43 -3.92 18.31
C ILE A 9 -5.87 -2.96 17.20
N LYS A 10 -6.11 -1.68 17.52
CA LYS A 10 -6.48 -0.67 16.53
C LYS A 10 -5.38 -0.47 15.47
N LYS A 11 -4.11 -0.43 15.87
CA LYS A 11 -2.99 -0.31 14.93
C LYS A 11 -2.87 -1.51 13.98
N PHE A 12 -3.04 -2.73 14.50
CA PHE A 12 -3.07 -3.91 13.64
C PHE A 12 -4.22 -3.87 12.62
N HIS A 13 -5.39 -3.34 13.03
CA HIS A 13 -6.52 -3.16 12.15
C HIS A 13 -6.23 -2.13 11.04
N GLU A 14 -5.63 -0.99 11.38
CA GLU A 14 -5.22 0.03 10.40
C GLU A 14 -4.18 -0.52 9.41
N ASN A 15 -3.16 -1.23 9.89
CA ASN A 15 -2.16 -1.89 9.05
C ASN A 15 -2.80 -2.89 8.08
N TYR A 16 -3.76 -3.67 8.57
CA TYR A 16 -4.49 -4.63 7.76
C TYR A 16 -5.34 -3.96 6.67
N ILE A 17 -6.04 -2.87 7.00
CA ILE A 17 -6.82 -2.09 6.02
C ILE A 17 -5.89 -1.50 4.95
N GLN A 18 -4.74 -0.94 5.34
CA GLN A 18 -3.79 -0.39 4.38
C GLN A 18 -3.27 -1.47 3.43
N TYR A 19 -2.83 -2.62 3.94
CA TYR A 19 -2.38 -3.73 3.11
C TYR A 19 -3.46 -4.20 2.12
N ARG A 20 -4.71 -4.34 2.59
CA ARG A 20 -5.85 -4.68 1.75
C ARG A 20 -6.10 -3.64 0.65
N THR A 21 -5.94 -2.36 0.98
CA THR A 21 -6.10 -1.27 0.02
C THR A 21 -5.01 -1.33 -1.05
N THR A 22 -3.75 -1.54 -0.68
CA THR A 22 -2.64 -1.73 -1.65
C THR A 22 -2.92 -2.89 -2.60
N CYS A 23 -3.42 -4.02 -2.08
CA CYS A 23 -3.80 -5.17 -2.89
C CYS A 23 -4.90 -4.85 -3.92
N GLU A 24 -5.92 -4.08 -3.53
CA GLU A 24 -6.97 -3.65 -4.47
C GLU A 24 -6.44 -2.66 -5.52
N VAL A 25 -5.51 -1.77 -5.16
CA VAL A 25 -4.85 -0.87 -6.12
C VAL A 25 -4.02 -1.65 -7.14
N LEU A 26 -3.22 -2.63 -6.71
CA LEU A 26 -2.47 -3.49 -7.62
C LEU A 26 -3.39 -4.29 -8.55
N LYS A 27 -4.51 -4.78 -8.03
CA LYS A 27 -5.52 -5.49 -8.83
C LYS A 27 -6.19 -4.56 -9.84
N HIS A 28 -6.46 -3.31 -9.46
CA HIS A 28 -7.01 -2.29 -10.34
C HIS A 28 -6.04 -1.99 -11.50
N GLU A 29 -4.76 -1.76 -11.22
CA GLU A 29 -3.72 -1.57 -12.25
C GLU A 29 -3.61 -2.77 -13.18
N LYS A 30 -3.72 -4.01 -12.65
CA LYS A 30 -3.76 -5.22 -13.48
C LYS A 30 -4.90 -5.19 -14.49
N TYR A 31 -6.10 -4.77 -14.07
CA TYR A 31 -7.25 -4.71 -14.97
C TYR A 31 -7.14 -3.56 -15.97
N LEU A 32 -6.62 -2.41 -15.58
CA LEU A 32 -6.35 -1.29 -16.50
C LEU A 32 -5.45 -1.75 -17.65
N TYR A 33 -4.37 -2.45 -17.34
CA TYR A 33 -3.48 -3.02 -18.34
C TYR A 33 -4.17 -4.11 -19.20
N LEU A 34 -4.91 -5.04 -18.57
CA LEU A 34 -5.56 -6.16 -19.27
C LEU A 34 -6.63 -5.69 -20.27
N TYR A 35 -7.42 -4.69 -19.89
CA TYR A 35 -8.47 -4.13 -20.75
C TYR A 35 -8.00 -2.97 -21.63
N ASN A 36 -6.68 -2.67 -21.62
CA ASN A 36 -6.07 -1.63 -22.43
C ASN A 36 -6.77 -0.27 -22.28
N VAL A 37 -7.07 0.10 -21.03
CA VAL A 37 -7.71 1.37 -20.67
C VAL A 37 -6.61 2.40 -20.36
N GLU A 38 -6.90 3.70 -20.50
CA GLU A 38 -6.03 4.79 -20.05
C GLU A 38 -5.46 4.46 -18.66
N PRO A 39 -4.13 4.50 -18.45
CA PRO A 39 -3.07 5.12 -19.28
C PRO A 39 -2.38 4.16 -20.28
N TYR A 40 -2.91 2.95 -20.51
CA TYR A 40 -2.26 1.91 -21.32
C TYR A 40 -2.70 1.85 -22.79
N ASP A 41 -3.70 2.64 -23.17
CA ASP A 41 -4.36 2.58 -24.48
C ASP A 41 -3.54 3.19 -25.63
N ASN A 42 -2.77 4.26 -25.36
CA ASN A 42 -1.97 4.99 -26.35
C ASN A 42 -0.45 4.88 -26.10
N GLU A 43 -0.03 4.01 -25.18
CA GLU A 43 1.38 3.91 -24.80
C GLU A 43 2.16 2.95 -25.71
N LYS A 44 3.40 3.30 -26.08
CA LYS A 44 4.24 2.46 -26.95
C LYS A 44 4.74 1.20 -26.23
N GLU A 45 4.96 1.31 -24.92
CA GLU A 45 5.46 0.22 -24.07
C GLU A 45 4.58 0.05 -22.81
N PRO A 46 3.33 -0.46 -22.94
CA PRO A 46 2.37 -0.51 -21.82
C PRO A 46 2.85 -1.42 -20.67
N ILE A 47 3.63 -2.45 -20.96
CA ILE A 47 4.24 -3.33 -19.94
C ILE A 47 5.22 -2.57 -19.06
N LYS A 48 6.05 -1.71 -19.65
CA LYS A 48 7.06 -0.92 -18.91
C LYS A 48 6.38 0.08 -17.99
N LEU A 49 5.30 0.72 -18.46
CA LEU A 49 4.47 1.59 -17.64
C LEU A 49 3.83 0.83 -16.47
N LEU A 50 3.33 -0.40 -16.72
CA LEU A 50 2.77 -1.26 -15.67
C LEU A 50 3.80 -1.57 -14.60
N VAL A 51 4.99 -2.04 -14.99
CA VAL A 51 6.06 -2.35 -14.05
C VAL A 51 6.46 -1.12 -13.24
N SER A 52 6.64 0.04 -13.89
CA SER A 52 6.98 1.28 -13.20
C SER A 52 5.93 1.70 -12.15
N ARG A 53 4.63 1.53 -12.46
CA ARG A 53 3.54 1.87 -11.54
C ARG A 53 3.44 0.88 -10.40
N VAL A 54 3.56 -0.43 -10.67
CA VAL A 54 3.59 -1.48 -9.65
C VAL A 54 4.75 -1.26 -8.68
N GLU A 55 5.96 -1.01 -9.17
CA GLU A 55 7.14 -0.71 -8.33
C GLU A 55 6.92 0.54 -7.47
N SER A 56 6.26 1.57 -8.02
CA SER A 56 5.92 2.79 -7.28
C SER A 56 4.93 2.50 -6.14
N ILE A 57 3.91 1.67 -6.39
CA ILE A 57 2.92 1.27 -5.38
C ILE A 57 3.58 0.48 -4.25
N ILE A 58 4.41 -0.51 -4.58
CA ILE A 58 5.14 -1.33 -3.61
C ILE A 58 6.12 -0.46 -2.79
N SER A 59 6.82 0.45 -3.46
CA SER A 59 7.73 1.39 -2.79
C SER A 59 7.00 2.28 -1.79
N ASN A 60 5.82 2.78 -2.18
CA ASN A 60 4.98 3.60 -1.31
C ASN A 60 4.46 2.80 -0.11
N GLU A 61 4.07 1.55 -0.30
CA GLU A 61 3.69 0.64 0.80
C GLU A 61 4.86 0.44 1.78
N ASN A 62 6.07 0.19 1.27
CA ASN A 62 7.25 -0.01 2.11
C ASN A 62 7.60 1.25 2.92
N ILE A 63 7.42 2.44 2.36
CA ILE A 63 7.58 3.71 3.08
C ILE A 63 6.53 3.81 4.19
N ASN A 64 5.25 3.54 3.89
CA ASN A 64 4.18 3.53 4.89
C ASN A 64 4.48 2.58 6.05
N TRP A 65 4.96 1.36 5.77
CA TRP A 65 5.35 0.41 6.81
C TRP A 65 6.52 0.90 7.66
N GLN A 66 7.48 1.62 7.08
CA GLN A 66 8.57 2.23 7.83
C GLN A 66 8.06 3.32 8.77
N THR A 67 7.18 4.21 8.31
CA THR A 67 6.55 5.25 9.13
C THR A 67 5.75 4.63 10.28
N MET A 68 4.91 3.65 9.98
CA MET A 68 4.11 2.95 11.00
C MET A 68 4.98 2.27 12.08
N ARG A 69 6.13 1.70 11.70
CA ARG A 69 7.08 1.14 12.67
C ARG A 69 7.73 2.21 13.53
N GLN A 70 7.97 3.40 13.00
CA GLN A 70 8.53 4.52 13.76
C GLN A 70 7.52 5.05 14.78
N ASP A 71 6.25 5.22 14.38
CA ASP A 71 5.17 5.67 15.26
C ASP A 71 4.95 4.71 16.43
N ILE A 72 5.07 3.40 16.21
CA ILE A 72 5.02 2.39 17.28
C ILE A 72 6.16 2.58 18.29
N LYS A 73 7.40 2.82 17.82
CA LYS A 73 8.56 3.03 18.70
C LYS A 73 8.47 4.35 19.49
N GLU A 74 7.93 5.40 18.88
CA GLU A 74 7.74 6.70 19.52
C GLU A 74 6.74 6.60 20.69
N GLU A 75 5.65 5.85 20.49
CA GLU A 75 4.59 5.69 21.50
C GLU A 75 4.97 4.71 22.63
N GLU A 76 5.92 3.79 22.40
CA GLU A 76 6.53 2.96 23.47
C GLU A 76 7.52 3.75 24.36
N ARG A 77 8.01 4.90 23.87
CA ARG A 77 8.98 5.75 24.59
C ARG A 77 8.31 6.78 25.51
N CYS A 78 7.04 7.13 25.25
CA CYS A 78 6.21 8.05 26.02
C CYS A 78 5.41 7.33 27.11
#